data_AF-A0A9E7NF77-F1
#
_entry.id   AF-A0A9E7NF77-F1
#
_cell.length_a   1.000
_cell.length_b   1.000
_cell.length_c   1.000
_cell.angle_alpha   90.00
_cell.angle_beta   90.00
_cell.angle_gamma   90.00
#
_symmetry.space_group_name_H-M   'P 1'
#
loop_
_entity.id
_entity.type
_entity.pdbx_description
1 polymer ?
#
loop_
_entity_poly.entity_id
_entity_poly.type
_entity_poly.pdbx_seq_one_letter_code
_entity_poly.pdbx_strand_id
1 'polypeptide(L)'
;MVQETAAQLTDFLDEQFGDDVRSVGYYTPEDIEFLYAREDVESAYDCSQLQRVFRDYRLEALDTPHQESLYNHGNLIATARFFEHAT
;
A
#
# COMPACT_ATOMS: atom_id res chain seq x y z
N MET A 1 -2.11 -17.08 -1.36
CA MET A 1 -2.88 -16.79 -0.14
C MET A 1 -2.86 -15.30 0.20
N VAL A 2 -1.75 -14.68 0.60
CA VAL A 2 -1.77 -13.24 0.98
C VAL A 2 -2.07 -12.30 -0.19
N GLN A 3 -1.48 -12.56 -1.37
CA GLN A 3 -1.77 -11.78 -2.59
C GLN A 3 -3.24 -11.91 -3.05
N GLU A 4 -3.84 -13.09 -2.88
CA GLU A 4 -5.26 -13.34 -3.18
C GLU A 4 -6.17 -12.61 -2.18
N THR A 5 -5.80 -12.60 -0.90
CA THR A 5 -6.47 -11.76 0.12
C THR A 5 -6.33 -10.27 -0.19
N ALA A 6 -5.16 -9.82 -0.67
CA ALA A 6 -4.93 -8.43 -1.04
C ALA A 6 -5.75 -8.02 -2.29
N ALA A 7 -5.90 -8.91 -3.27
CA ALA A 7 -6.78 -8.69 -4.42
C ALA A 7 -8.24 -8.60 -3.99
N GLN A 8 -8.74 -9.53 -3.17
CA GLN A 8 -10.11 -9.47 -2.63
C GLN A 8 -10.37 -8.22 -1.79
N LEU A 9 -9.37 -7.78 -1.02
CA LEU A 9 -9.45 -6.52 -0.28
C LEU A 9 -9.50 -5.32 -1.23
N THR A 10 -8.78 -5.37 -2.34
CA THR A 10 -8.80 -4.32 -3.37
C THR A 10 -10.20 -4.18 -3.97
N ASP A 11 -10.81 -5.29 -4.39
CA ASP A 11 -12.17 -5.31 -4.94
C ASP A 11 -13.18 -4.77 -3.92
N PHE A 12 -13.08 -5.21 -2.66
CA PHE A 12 -13.94 -4.70 -1.59
C PHE A 12 -13.77 -3.19 -1.36
N LEU A 13 -12.53 -2.69 -1.35
CA LEU A 13 -12.26 -1.27 -1.16
C LEU A 13 -12.83 -0.44 -2.32
N ASP A 14 -12.68 -0.90 -3.56
CA ASP A 14 -13.26 -0.26 -4.74
C ASP A 14 -14.81 -0.27 -4.67
N GLU A 15 -15.42 -1.37 -4.27
CA GLU A 15 -16.88 -1.44 -4.10
C GLU A 15 -17.42 -0.49 -3.02
N GLN A 16 -16.69 -0.30 -1.91
CA GLN A 16 -17.16 0.50 -0.78
C GLN A 16 -16.84 2.00 -0.91
N PHE A 17 -15.69 2.32 -1.49
CA PHE A 17 -15.15 3.69 -1.51
C PHE A 17 -15.02 4.25 -2.93
N GLY A 18 -15.08 3.40 -3.96
CA GLY A 18 -15.04 3.79 -5.38
C GLY A 18 -13.88 4.72 -5.66
N ASP A 19 -14.21 5.89 -6.22
CA ASP A 19 -13.24 6.91 -6.60
C ASP A 19 -12.37 7.39 -5.42
N ASP A 20 -12.74 7.20 -4.16
CA ASP A 20 -11.89 7.60 -3.03
C ASP A 20 -10.66 6.70 -2.84
N VAL A 21 -10.65 5.49 -3.44
CA VAL A 21 -9.47 4.62 -3.47
C VAL A 21 -8.49 5.12 -4.51
N ARG A 22 -7.27 5.46 -4.07
CA ARG A 22 -6.22 6.01 -4.95
C ARG A 22 -5.22 4.97 -5.43
N SER A 23 -4.86 4.05 -4.55
CA SER A 23 -3.93 2.97 -4.87
C SER A 23 -4.00 1.88 -3.81
N VAL A 24 -3.81 0.64 -4.23
CA VAL A 24 -3.59 -0.51 -3.35
C VAL A 24 -2.27 -1.18 -3.73
N GLY A 25 -1.39 -1.35 -2.74
CA GLY A 25 -0.10 -1.98 -2.91
C GLY A 25 0.04 -3.18 -1.97
N TYR A 26 0.57 -4.27 -2.50
CA TYR A 26 1.02 -5.41 -1.74
C TYR A 26 2.55 -5.37 -1.64
N TYR A 27 3.10 -5.37 -0.43
CA TYR A 27 4.55 -5.33 -0.25
C TYR A 27 5.06 -6.48 0.60
N THR A 28 6.31 -6.83 0.34
CA THR A 28 7.14 -7.76 1.09
C THR A 28 8.46 -7.04 1.42
N PRO A 29 9.32 -7.61 2.28
CA PRO A 29 10.65 -7.05 2.51
C PRO A 29 11.53 -6.95 1.25
N GLU A 30 11.20 -7.71 0.20
CA GLU A 30 11.98 -7.84 -1.02
C GLU A 30 11.40 -7.06 -2.20
N ASP A 31 10.07 -6.89 -2.24
CA ASP A 31 9.35 -6.33 -3.40
C ASP A 31 8.02 -5.67 -3.02
N ILE A 32 7.50 -4.79 -3.88
CA ILE A 32 6.15 -4.22 -3.78
C ILE A 32 5.47 -4.26 -5.14
N GLU A 33 4.22 -4.70 -5.15
CA GLU A 33 3.35 -4.81 -6.30
C GLU A 33 2.16 -3.88 -6.11
N PHE A 34 1.92 -2.97 -7.07
CA PHE A 34 0.70 -2.19 -7.10
C PHE A 34 -0.42 -3.05 -7.71
N LEU A 35 -1.41 -3.41 -6.90
CA LEU A 35 -2.57 -4.19 -7.33
C LEU A 35 -3.63 -3.30 -7.99
N TYR A 36 -3.69 -2.03 -7.57
CA TYR A 36 -4.56 -1.02 -8.13
C TYR A 36 -3.91 0.35 -8.00
N ALA A 37 -4.08 1.19 -9.02
CA ALA A 37 -3.81 2.62 -8.96
C ALA A 37 -4.86 3.32 -9.81
N ARG A 38 -5.43 4.40 -9.29
CA ARG A 38 -6.35 5.25 -10.05
C ARG A 38 -5.57 5.97 -11.15
N GLU A 39 -6.20 6.23 -12.29
CA GLU A 39 -5.51 6.74 -13.50
C GLU A 39 -4.79 8.09 -13.27
N ASP A 40 -5.40 8.99 -12.50
CA ASP A 40 -4.80 10.28 -12.15
C ASP A 40 -3.60 10.13 -11.21
N VAL A 41 -3.61 9.12 -10.33
CA VAL A 41 -2.49 8.76 -9.47
C VAL A 41 -1.38 8.15 -10.31
N GLU A 42 -1.69 7.16 -11.15
CA GLU A 42 -0.70 6.50 -12.01
C GLU A 42 0.01 7.50 -12.94
N SER A 43 -0.75 8.40 -13.56
CA SER A 43 -0.20 9.43 -14.45
C SER A 43 0.62 10.53 -13.73
N ALA A 44 0.47 10.66 -12.41
CA ALA A 44 1.24 11.62 -11.61
C ALA A 44 2.65 11.13 -11.25
N TYR A 45 2.95 9.84 -11.40
CA TYR A 45 4.27 9.29 -11.09
C TYR A 45 5.06 8.93 -12.34
N ASP A 46 6.24 9.53 -12.49
CA ASP A 46 7.25 8.99 -13.38
C ASP A 46 7.96 7.76 -12.76
N CYS A 47 8.67 7.00 -13.60
CA CYS A 47 9.35 5.77 -13.20
C CYS A 47 10.35 5.99 -12.04
N SER A 48 10.98 7.17 -11.94
CA SER A 48 11.91 7.51 -10.87
C SER A 48 11.20 7.84 -9.55
N GLN A 49 10.02 8.47 -9.63
CA GLN A 49 9.18 8.73 -8.47
C GLN A 49 8.58 7.42 -7.92
N LEU A 50 8.15 6.50 -8.79
CA LEU A 50 7.76 5.15 -8.37
C LEU A 50 8.90 4.45 -7.64
N GLN A 51 10.12 4.44 -8.19
CA GLN A 51 11.28 3.84 -7.51
C GLN A 51 11.57 4.45 -6.13
N ARG A 52 11.33 5.75 -5.97
CA ARG A 52 11.44 6.41 -4.66
C ARG A 52 10.37 5.91 -3.68
N VAL A 53 9.12 5.83 -4.12
CA VAL A 53 8.01 5.28 -3.34
C VAL A 53 8.31 3.84 -2.91
N PHE A 54 8.76 2.99 -3.85
CA PHE A 54 9.23 1.63 -3.58
C PHE A 54 10.30 1.57 -2.47
N ARG A 55 11.32 2.43 -2.56
CA ARG A 55 12.40 2.47 -1.56
C ARG A 55 11.89 2.87 -0.18
N ASP A 56 11.01 3.86 -0.11
CA ASP A 56 10.48 4.35 1.16
C ASP A 56 9.61 3.27 1.83
N TYR A 57 8.74 2.60 1.06
CA TYR A 57 7.97 1.44 1.54
C TYR A 57 8.84 0.28 2.02
N ARG A 58 9.95 0.01 1.33
CA ARG A 58 10.88 -1.04 1.76
C ARG A 58 11.54 -0.71 3.10
N LEU A 59 11.87 0.57 3.34
CA LEU A 59 12.42 1.00 4.62
C LEU A 59 11.39 0.84 5.75
N GLU A 60 10.12 1.16 5.49
CA GLU A 60 9.03 0.89 6.44
C GLU A 60 8.85 -0.61 6.69
N ALA A 61 8.90 -1.44 5.64
CA ALA A 61 8.80 -2.89 5.77
C ALA A 61 9.90 -3.46 6.67
N LEU A 62 11.13 -2.94 6.57
CA LEU A 62 12.25 -3.31 7.46
C LEU A 62 12.02 -2.89 8.92
N ASP A 63 11.26 -1.82 9.15
CA ASP A 63 10.91 -1.34 10.50
C ASP A 63 9.69 -2.07 11.09
N THR A 64 8.97 -2.88 10.29
CA THR A 64 7.78 -3.64 10.73
C THR A 64 8.02 -4.44 12.02
N PRO A 65 9.13 -5.21 12.20
CA PRO A 65 9.34 -5.96 13.44
C PRO A 65 9.49 -5.05 14.66
N HIS A 66 10.04 -3.84 14.47
CA HIS A 66 10.10 -2.85 15.53
C HIS A 66 8.71 -2.33 15.86
N GLN A 67 7.91 -1.97 14.85
CA GLN A 67 6.53 -1.51 15.05
C GLN A 67 5.65 -2.57 15.74
N GLU A 68 5.75 -3.83 15.33
CA GLU A 68 5.05 -4.95 15.97
C GLU A 68 5.46 -5.11 17.44
N SER A 69 6.72 -4.84 17.78
CA SER A 69 7.18 -4.88 19.18
C SER A 69 6.59 -3.78 20.06
N LEU A 70 6.12 -2.67 19.47
CA LEU A 70 5.52 -1.56 20.21
C LEU A 70 4.08 -1.84 20.67
N TYR A 71 3.41 -2.84 20.08
CA TYR A 71 2.01 -3.14 20.34
C TYR A 71 1.77 -4.62 20.64
N ASN A 72 0.79 -4.93 21.50
CA ASN A 72 0.35 -6.32 21.75
C ASN A 72 -0.69 -6.80 20.72
N HIS A 73 -0.57 -6.39 19.45
CA HIS A 73 -1.55 -6.69 18.40
C HIS A 73 -1.19 -7.92 17.55
N GLY A 74 0.01 -8.48 17.73
CA GLY A 74 0.54 -9.51 16.84
C GLY A 74 1.09 -8.90 15.55
N ASN A 75 1.17 -9.71 14.50
CA ASN A 75 1.81 -9.30 13.26
C ASN A 75 1.00 -8.24 12.50
N LEU A 76 1.68 -7.24 11.94
CA LEU A 76 1.09 -6.23 11.08
C LEU A 76 0.71 -6.87 9.73
N ILE A 77 -0.57 -6.87 9.41
CA ILE A 77 -1.09 -7.47 8.17
C ILE A 77 -1.31 -6.41 7.07
N ALA A 78 -1.73 -5.20 7.43
CA ALA A 78 -2.02 -4.13 6.48
C ALA A 78 -1.93 -2.75 7.14
N THR A 79 -1.72 -1.72 6.32
CA THR A 79 -1.76 -0.31 6.71
C THR A 79 -2.72 0.45 5.80
N ALA A 80 -3.61 1.25 6.38
CA ALA A 80 -4.46 2.19 5.64
C ALA A 80 -3.95 3.62 5.83
N ARG A 81 -3.79 4.37 4.73
CA ARG A 81 -3.37 5.77 4.74
C ARG A 81 -4.45 6.65 4.11
N PHE A 82 -4.78 7.74 4.79
CA PHE A 82 -5.77 8.71 4.34
C PHE A 82 -5.05 10.02 4.03
N PHE A 83 -5.35 10.61 2.88
CA PHE A 83 -4.70 11.83 2.41
C PHE A 83 -5.75 12.90 2.15
N GLU A 84 -5.71 13.97 2.94
CA GLU A 84 -6.48 15.17 2.66
C GLU A 84 -5.75 16.02 1.61
N HIS A 85 -6.50 16.65 0.71
CA HIS A 85 -5.98 17.57 -0.32
C HIS A 85 -4.94 17.00 -1.28
N ALA A 86 -4.81 15.67 -1.39
CA ALA A 86 -3.90 15.10 -2.36
C ALA A 86 -4.36 15.43 -3.79
N THR A 87 -3.53 16.16 -4.52
CA THR A 87 -3.70 16.60 -5.90
C THR A 87 -3.08 15.62 -6.88
#